data_AF-A0AAD8BV11-F1
#
_entry.id   AF-A0AAD8BV11-F1
#
_cell.length_a   1.000
_cell.length_b   1.000
_cell.length_c   1.000
_cell.angle_alpha   90.00
_cell.angle_beta   90.00
_cell.angle_gamma   90.00
#
_symmetry.space_group_name_H-M   'P 1'
#
loop_
_entity.id
_entity.type
_entity.pdbx_description
1 polymer ?
#
loop_
_entity_poly.entity_id
_entity_poly.type
_entity_poly.pdbx_seq_one_letter_code
_entity_poly.pdbx_strand_id
1 'polypeptide(L)' 'QFTTETNHTLIAELLTKYGPLIKLRFGRLIVIVSDPKDIETVYRNEGKYPMTASFDIEEMIVLRTSSPVKSITLA' A
#
# COMPACT_ATOMS: atom_id res chain seq x y z
N GLN A 1 -3.76 -14.15 10.45
CA GLN A 1 -2.38 -13.61 10.38
C GLN A 1 -2.17 -13.15 8.94
N PHE A 2 -1.68 -11.94 8.69
CA PHE A 2 -1.44 -11.46 7.32
C PHE A 2 -0.14 -12.08 6.81
N THR A 3 -0.25 -13.05 5.91
CA THR A 3 0.88 -13.71 5.24
C THR A 3 1.04 -13.14 3.83
N THR A 4 2.22 -13.25 3.21
CA THR A 4 2.43 -12.84 1.82
C THR A 4 1.39 -13.45 0.88
N GLU A 5 1.01 -14.71 1.15
CA GLU A 5 0.01 -15.46 0.39
C GLU A 5 -1.41 -14.89 0.47
N THR A 6 -1.74 -14.01 1.42
CA THR A 6 -3.11 -13.48 1.61
C THR A 6 -3.24 -11.98 1.33
N ASN A 7 -2.14 -11.29 1.08
CA ASN A 7 -2.14 -9.83 0.85
C ASN A 7 -2.89 -9.43 -0.43
N HIS A 8 -2.76 -10.21 -1.49
CA HIS A 8 -3.46 -9.96 -2.75
C HIS A 8 -4.99 -10.07 -2.58
N THR A 9 -5.46 -10.97 -1.71
CA THR A 9 -6.88 -11.13 -1.38
C THR A 9 -7.42 -9.90 -0.66
N LEU A 10 -6.68 -9.37 0.33
CA LEU A 10 -7.06 -8.14 1.02
C LEU A 10 -7.18 -6.95 0.06
N ILE A 11 -6.22 -6.80 -0.85
CA ILE A 11 -6.25 -5.72 -1.85
C ILE A 11 -7.46 -5.88 -2.76
N ALA A 12 -7.75 -7.10 -3.23
CA ALA A 12 -8.91 -7.39 -4.07
C ALA A 12 -10.24 -7.09 -3.35
N GLU A 13 -10.36 -7.42 -2.06
CA GLU A 13 -11.54 -7.10 -1.26
C GLU A 13 -11.72 -5.58 -1.10
N LEU A 14 -10.64 -4.85 -0.84
CA LEU A 14 -10.68 -3.39 -0.69
C LEU A 14 -11.07 -2.70 -2.00
N LEU A 15 -10.51 -3.13 -3.13
CA LEU A 15 -10.85 -2.60 -4.45
C LEU A 15 -12.30 -2.92 -4.83
N THR A 16 -12.78 -4.12 -4.52
CA THR A 16 -14.19 -4.49 -4.72
C THR A 16 -15.12 -3.62 -3.88
N LYS A 17 -14.75 -3.32 -2.64
CA LYS A 17 -15.61 -2.59 -1.70
C LYS A 17 -15.64 -1.08 -1.94
N TYR A 18 -14.50 -0.47 -2.26
CA TYR A 18 -14.35 0.98 -2.33
C TYR A 18 -14.14 1.51 -3.76
N GLY A 19 -13.89 0.62 -4.71
CA GLY A 19 -13.67 0.96 -6.12
C GLY A 19 -12.20 0.89 -6.53
N PRO A 20 -11.91 1.22 -7.80
CA PRO A 20 -10.61 1.00 -8.44
C PRO A 20 -9.49 1.94 -7.95
N LEU A 21 -9.83 2.91 -7.09
CA LEU A 21 -8.91 3.90 -6.53
C LEU A 21 -9.13 3.99 -5.03
N ILE A 22 -8.15 3.52 -4.25
CA ILE A 22 -8.22 3.54 -2.79
C ILE A 22 -7.00 4.24 -2.20
N LYS A 23 -7.23 4.95 -1.09
CA LYS A 23 -6.20 5.68 -0.36
C LYS A 23 -6.05 5.09 1.03
N LEU A 24 -4.86 4.57 1.33
CA LEU A 24 -4.53 3.88 2.56
C LEU A 24 -3.44 4.64 3.33
N ARG A 25 -3.39 4.46 4.64
CA ARG A 25 -2.35 5.05 5.50
C ARG A 25 -1.59 3.95 6.21
N PHE A 26 -0.36 3.70 5.76
CA PHE A 26 0.58 2.73 6.34
C PHE A 26 1.90 3.42 6.70
N GLY A 27 1.90 4.18 7.80
CA GLY A 27 3.02 5.07 8.18
C GLY A 27 3.15 6.30 7.27
N ARG A 28 3.07 6.09 5.95
CA ARG A 28 2.86 7.10 4.91
C ARG A 28 1.54 6.89 4.18
N LEU A 29 1.14 7.90 3.43
CA LEU A 29 -0.04 7.86 2.59
C LEU A 29 0.27 7.09 1.31
N ILE A 30 -0.54 6.09 0.99
CA ILE A 30 -0.39 5.24 -0.20
C ILE A 30 -1.69 5.30 -0.98
N VAL A 31 -1.58 5.40 -2.30
CA VAL A 31 -2.72 5.29 -3.22
C VAL A 31 -2.54 4.01 -4.01
N ILE A 32 -3.57 3.18 -4.05
CA ILE A 32 -3.61 1.97 -4.86
C ILE A 32 -4.57 2.24 -6.02
N VAL A 33 -4.10 2.00 -7.22
CA VAL A 33 -4.81 2.17 -8.48
C VAL A 33 -4.89 0.82 -9.17
N SER A 34 -6.07 0.40 -9.62
CA SER A 34 -6.25 -0.85 -10.35
C SER A 34 -6.69 -0.68 -11.80
N ASP A 35 -7.20 0.49 -12.20
CA ASP A 35 -7.59 0.75 -13.59
C ASP A 35 -6.34 0.97 -14.46
N PRO A 36 -6.14 0.18 -15.53
CA PRO A 36 -5.02 0.34 -16.46
C PRO A 36 -4.88 1.76 -17.03
N LYS A 37 -5.98 2.49 -17.26
CA LYS A 37 -5.95 3.86 -17.81
C LYS A 37 -5.38 4.86 -16.82
N ASP A 38 -5.75 4.70 -15.55
CA ASP A 38 -5.26 5.55 -14.48
C ASP A 38 -3.78 5.23 -14.20
N ILE A 39 -3.42 3.94 -14.24
CA ILE A 39 -2.03 3.49 -14.14
C ILE A 39 -1.19 4.09 -15.27
N GLU A 40 -1.67 4.04 -16.52
CA GLU A 40 -0.98 4.66 -17.65
C GLU A 40 -0.79 6.17 -17.44
N THR A 41 -1.82 6.85 -16.93
CA THR A 41 -1.75 8.29 -16.62
C THR A 41 -0.68 8.59 -15.56
N VAL A 42 -0.61 7.79 -14.49
CA VAL A 42 0.43 7.89 -13.46
C VAL A 42 1.81 7.73 -14.09
N TYR A 43 2.05 6.66 -14.85
CA TYR A 43 3.34 6.43 -15.50
C TYR A 43 3.73 7.52 -16.48
N ARG A 44 2.77 8.06 -17.26
CA ARG A 44 3.02 9.19 -18.17
C ARG A 44 3.39 10.46 -17.40
N ASN A 45 2.78 10.71 -16.25
CA ASN A 45 3.06 11.89 -15.43
C ASN A 45 4.37 11.79 -14.64
N GLU A 46 4.82 10.58 -14.26
CA GLU A 46 6.08 10.41 -13.52
C GLU A 46 7.33 10.66 -14.40
N GLY A 47 7.19 10.67 -15.72
CA GLY A 47 8.25 11.04 -16.66
C GLY A 47 9.22 9.91 -16.98
N LYS A 48 10.39 10.25 -17.54
CA LYS A 48 11.36 9.28 -18.12
C LYS A 48 12.06 8.40 -17.07
N TYR A 49 12.14 8.88 -15.82
CA TYR A 49 12.79 8.20 -14.70
C TYR A 49 11.94 8.36 -13.44
N PRO A 50 10.87 7.56 -13.28
CA PRO A 50 10.07 7.59 -12.07
C PRO A 50 10.95 7.26 -10.85
N MET A 51 10.89 8.07 -9.79
CA MET A 51 11.47 7.69 -8.49
C MET A 51 10.62 6.55 -7.92
N THR A 52 10.98 5.32 -8.23
CA THR A 52 10.40 4.16 -7.58
C THR A 52 11.07 3.98 -6.22
N ALA A 53 10.53 4.65 -5.21
CA ALA A 53 10.56 4.04 -3.88
C ALA A 53 9.62 2.81 -3.96
N SER A 54 10.12 1.72 -4.56
CA SER A 54 9.42 0.45 -4.62
C SER A 54 9.31 -0.03 -3.20
N PHE A 55 8.07 -0.19 -2.72
CA PHE A 55 7.83 -0.75 -1.42
C PHE A 55 7.52 -2.21 -1.61
N ASP A 56 8.43 -3.05 -1.14
CA ASP A 56 8.09 -4.44 -0.95
C ASP A 56 7.05 -4.50 0.18
N ILE A 57 5.89 -5.08 -0.13
CA ILE A 57 4.82 -5.26 0.84
C ILE A 57 5.32 -6.15 1.99
N GLU A 58 6.22 -7.11 1.70
CA GLU A 58 6.87 -7.93 2.73
C GLU A 58 7.73 -7.07 3.65
N GLU A 59 8.57 -6.18 3.10
CA GLU A 59 9.41 -5.28 3.90
C GLU A 59 8.57 -4.34 4.77
N MET A 60 7.44 -3.84 4.24
CA MET A 60 6.49 -3.05 5.03
C MET A 60 5.83 -3.84 6.17
N ILE A 61 5.46 -5.10 5.94
CA ILE A 61 4.89 -5.96 6.98
C ILE A 61 5.93 -6.21 8.07
N VAL A 62 7.17 -6.52 7.68
CA VAL A 62 8.29 -6.73 8.61
C VAL A 62 8.55 -5.48 9.45
N LEU A 63 8.64 -4.28 8.84
CA LEU A 63 8.82 -3.03 9.59
C LEU A 63 7.66 -2.76 10.56
N ARG A 64 6.43 -3.16 10.20
CA ARG A 64 5.25 -3.00 11.05
C ARG A 64 5.24 -3.97 12.24
N THR A 65 5.67 -5.22 12.06
CA THR A 65 5.75 -6.20 13.15
C THR A 65 6.99 -6.06 14.02
N SER A 66 8.08 -5.50 13.47
CA SER A 66 9.34 -5.26 14.21
C SER A 66 9.44 -3.88 14.87
N SER A 67 8.51 -2.96 14.58
CA SER A 67 8.37 -1.72 15.36
C SER A 67 7.69 -2.04 16.70
N PRO A 68 8.37 -1.87 17.86
CA PRO A 68 7.70 -1.98 19.14
C PRO A 68 6.67 -0.86 19.22
N VAL A 69 5.39 -1.24 19.28
CA VAL A 69 4.30 -0.33 19.63
C VAL A 69 4.71 0.28 20.98
N LYS A 70 5.13 1.56 20.98
CA LYS A 70 5.17 2.34 22.21
C LYS A 70 3.74 2.32 22.72
N SER A 71 3.49 1.45 23.69
CA SER A 71 2.29 1.46 24.51
C SER A 71 2.09 2.88 24.99
N ILE A 72 1.08 3.55 24.43
CA ILE A 72 0.55 4.77 25.03
C ILE A 72 -0.13 4.28 26.30
N THR A 73 0.64 4.25 27.39
CA THR A 73 0.10 4.19 28.74
C THR A 73 -0.54 5.55 28.99
N LEU A 74 -1.87 5.60 28.84
CA LEU A 74 -2.64 6.70 29.39
C LEU A 74 -2.62 6.53 30.91
N ALA A 75 -1.89 7.41 31.59
CA ALA A 75 -1.96 7.61 33.04
C ALA A 75 -3.16 8.48 33.39
#